data_AF-A0A166IBK7-F1
#
_entry.id   AF-A0A166IBK7-F1
#
_cell.length_a   1.000
_cell.length_b   1.000
_cell.length_c   1.000
_cell.angle_alpha   90.00
_cell.angle_beta   90.00
_cell.angle_gamma   90.00
#
_symmetry.space_group_name_H-M   'P 1'
#
loop_
_entity.id
_entity.type
_entity.pdbx_description
1 polymer ?
#
loop_
_entity_poly.entity_id
_entity_poly.type
_entity_poly.pdbx_seq_one_letter_code
_entity_poly.pdbx_strand_id
1 'polypeptide(L)'
;WSNPVSVSSTVTVKKSAFIAYATGLPSNDTDAVSNFLAHLTTSPQFNIKRASHLMHAYQMSNPATTGCDDGGESGAGDRLGNLLRLSCPDVAVVVVVLRWYGGVKLGGDRWKCISQVAKEALDQGGFRRPK
;
A
#
# COMPACT_ATOMS: atom_id res chain seq x y z
N TRP A 1 14.01 -9.10 -0.17
CA TRP A 1 13.69 -7.82 -0.84
C TRP A 1 14.88 -6.88 -0.68
N SER A 2 15.32 -6.23 -1.75
CA SER A 2 16.53 -5.38 -1.76
C SER A 2 16.25 -3.88 -1.81
N ASN A 3 15.08 -3.47 -2.32
CA ASN A 3 14.73 -2.06 -2.41
C ASN A 3 14.32 -1.50 -1.03
N PRO A 4 14.65 -0.23 -0.71
CA PRO A 4 14.20 0.42 0.51
C PRO A 4 12.67 0.42 0.63
N VAL A 5 12.17 0.05 1.81
CA VAL A 5 10.73 0.06 2.11
C VAL A 5 10.43 1.29 2.96
N SER A 6 9.67 2.22 2.38
CA SER A 6 9.10 3.36 3.09
C SER A 6 7.84 2.96 3.86
N VAL A 7 7.61 3.59 5.00
CA VAL A 7 6.52 3.25 5.92
C VAL A 7 5.81 4.52 6.39
N SER A 8 4.49 4.46 6.51
CA SER A 8 3.70 5.56 7.08
C SER A 8 3.73 5.55 8.62
N SER A 9 3.34 6.65 9.24
CA SER A 9 2.84 6.60 10.61
C SER A 9 1.62 5.66 10.73
N THR A 10 1.39 5.13 11.93
CA THR A 10 0.20 4.32 12.22
C THR A 10 -0.98 5.24 12.54
N VAL A 11 -2.07 5.11 11.78
CA VAL A 11 -3.33 5.82 12.05
C VAL A 11 -4.29 4.88 12.78
N THR A 12 -4.85 5.34 13.91
CA THR A 12 -5.84 4.57 14.67
C THR A 12 -7.15 5.33 14.80
N VAL A 13 -8.26 4.71 14.38
CA VAL A 13 -9.62 5.27 14.47
C VAL A 13 -10.57 4.17 14.95
N LYS A 14 -11.32 4.44 16.03
CA LYS A 14 -12.28 3.50 16.65
C LYS A 14 -11.68 2.08 16.81
N LYS A 15 -10.48 2.01 17.39
CA LYS A 15 -9.67 0.79 17.61
C LYS A 15 -9.18 0.08 16.34
N SER A 16 -9.56 0.55 15.15
CA SER A 16 -8.98 0.06 13.90
C SER A 16 -7.66 0.78 13.64
N ALA A 17 -6.61 0.03 13.37
CA ALA A 17 -5.29 0.57 13.04
C ALA A 17 -4.99 0.40 11.54
N PHE A 18 -4.27 1.35 10.96
CA PHE A 18 -3.85 1.38 9.57
C PHE A 18 -2.36 1.74 9.49
N ILE A 19 -1.63 1.04 8.64
CA ILE A 19 -0.24 1.36 8.29
C ILE A 19 -0.03 1.05 6.81
N ALA A 20 0.80 1.82 6.15
CA ALA A 20 1.16 1.58 4.76
C ALA A 20 2.66 1.35 4.61
N TYR A 21 2.99 0.49 3.64
CA TYR A 21 4.34 0.26 3.16
C TYR A 21 4.40 0.55 1.67
N ALA A 22 5.44 1.23 1.20
CA ALA A 22 5.67 1.45 -0.21
C ALA A 22 7.14 1.21 -0.57
N THR A 23 7.36 0.68 -1.77
CA THR A 23 8.71 0.41 -2.29
C THR A 23 8.69 0.53 -3.80
N GLY A 24 9.83 0.95 -4.36
CA GLY A 24 10.04 0.88 -5.80
C GLY A 24 10.05 -0.56 -6.28
N LEU A 25 9.52 -0.81 -7.48
CA LEU A 25 9.55 -2.11 -8.13
C LEU A 25 10.70 -2.17 -9.15
N PRO A 26 11.48 -3.26 -9.22
CA PRO A 26 12.44 -3.49 -10.29
C PRO A 26 11.73 -3.54 -11.65
N SER A 27 12.22 -2.78 -12.63
CA SER A 27 11.53 -2.60 -13.93
C SER A 27 11.43 -3.87 -14.78
N ASN A 28 12.22 -4.91 -14.50
CA ASN A 28 12.34 -6.14 -15.28
C ASN A 28 11.91 -7.40 -14.52
N ASP A 29 11.17 -7.26 -13.42
CA ASP A 29 10.72 -8.40 -12.59
C ASP A 29 9.19 -8.40 -12.49
N THR A 30 8.56 -9.32 -13.23
CA THR A 30 7.09 -9.52 -13.22
C THR A 30 6.60 -10.09 -11.90
N ASP A 31 7.46 -10.77 -11.15
CA ASP A 31 7.15 -11.35 -9.84
C ASP A 31 7.50 -10.38 -8.70
N ALA A 32 7.98 -9.18 -8.99
CA ALA A 32 8.40 -8.23 -7.96
C ALA A 32 7.30 -7.94 -6.93
N VAL A 33 6.05 -7.84 -7.37
CA VAL A 33 4.92 -7.58 -6.47
C VAL A 33 4.68 -8.79 -5.55
N SER A 34 4.62 -10.01 -6.08
CA SER A 34 4.43 -11.22 -5.28
C SER A 34 5.61 -11.46 -4.33
N ASN A 35 6.83 -11.22 -4.80
CA ASN A 35 8.06 -11.26 -4.00
C ASN A 35 8.04 -10.24 -2.85
N PHE A 36 7.56 -9.02 -3.10
CA PHE A 36 7.41 -8.01 -2.04
C PHE A 36 6.33 -8.39 -1.02
N LEU A 37 5.18 -8.88 -1.48
CA LEU A 37 4.10 -9.36 -0.60
C LEU A 37 4.56 -10.55 0.27
N ALA A 38 5.30 -11.49 -0.32
CA ALA A 38 5.93 -12.59 0.40
C ALA A 38 6.93 -12.06 1.44
N HIS A 39 7.76 -11.08 1.07
CA HIS A 39 8.71 -10.47 2.00
C HIS A 39 8.02 -9.77 3.18
N LEU A 40 6.97 -8.98 2.90
CA LEU A 40 6.17 -8.33 3.94
C LEU A 40 5.53 -9.34 4.90
N THR A 41 5.07 -10.48 4.38
CA THR A 41 4.32 -11.47 5.17
C THR A 41 5.19 -12.44 5.95
N THR A 42 6.39 -12.73 5.46
CA THR A 42 7.32 -13.67 6.08
C THR A 42 8.35 -13.00 6.98
N SER A 43 8.70 -11.74 6.73
CA SER A 43 9.71 -11.06 7.53
C SER A 43 9.16 -10.60 8.89
N PRO A 44 9.80 -10.97 10.01
CA PRO A 44 9.35 -10.57 11.36
C PRO A 44 9.52 -9.08 11.64
N GLN A 45 10.26 -8.34 10.82
CA GLN A 45 10.48 -6.91 10.98
C GLN A 45 9.21 -6.09 10.72
N PHE A 46 8.29 -6.61 9.90
CA PHE A 46 7.04 -5.93 9.59
C PHE A 46 5.97 -6.41 10.56
N ASN A 47 5.33 -5.46 11.24
CA ASN A 47 4.19 -5.78 12.09
C ASN A 47 2.96 -5.97 11.22
N ILE A 48 2.80 -7.17 10.66
CA ILE A 48 1.66 -7.53 9.79
C ILE A 48 0.79 -8.64 10.38
N LYS A 49 1.23 -9.24 11.49
CA LYS A 49 0.54 -10.35 12.14
C LYS A 49 -0.87 -9.91 12.55
N ARG A 50 -1.86 -10.74 12.25
CA ARG A 50 -3.28 -10.52 12.57
C ARG A 50 -3.90 -9.30 11.87
N ALA A 51 -3.25 -8.73 10.85
CA ALA A 51 -3.91 -7.77 9.98
C ALA A 51 -5.13 -8.45 9.36
N SER A 52 -6.29 -7.81 9.45
CA SER A 52 -7.54 -8.37 8.92
C SER A 52 -7.70 -8.10 7.43
N HIS A 53 -7.02 -7.08 6.91
CA HIS A 53 -7.01 -6.74 5.49
C HIS A 53 -5.61 -6.32 5.05
N LEU A 54 -5.22 -6.76 3.85
CA LEU A 54 -4.00 -6.39 3.16
C LEU A 54 -4.39 -5.97 1.74
N MET A 55 -4.66 -4.68 1.56
CA MET A 55 -5.03 -4.10 0.27
C MET A 55 -3.79 -3.51 -0.38
N HIS A 56 -3.67 -3.60 -1.69
CA HIS A 56 -2.51 -3.06 -2.38
C HIS A 56 -2.84 -2.61 -3.80
N ALA A 57 -1.98 -1.75 -4.32
CA ALA A 57 -1.95 -1.42 -5.74
C ALA A 57 -0.51 -1.20 -6.19
N TYR A 58 -0.27 -1.43 -7.46
CA TYR A 58 1.03 -1.21 -8.07
C TYR A 58 0.89 -0.70 -9.50
N GLN A 59 1.97 -0.09 -9.97
CA GLN A 59 2.18 0.22 -11.37
C GLN A 59 3.65 0.06 -11.74
N MET A 60 3.92 -0.28 -12.99
CA MET A 60 5.25 -0.38 -13.58
C MET A 60 5.44 0.77 -14.58
N SER A 61 6.67 1.25 -14.72
CA SER A 61 7.00 2.32 -15.67
C SER A 61 7.10 1.81 -17.12
N ASN A 62 7.51 0.56 -17.34
CA ASN A 62 7.58 -0.08 -18.65
C ASN A 62 7.68 -1.62 -18.54
N PRO A 63 6.76 -2.42 -19.14
CA PRO A 63 5.51 -2.02 -19.80
C PRO A 63 4.50 -1.44 -18.78
N ALA A 64 3.48 -0.74 -19.28
CA ALA A 64 2.43 -0.05 -18.50
C ALA A 64 1.48 -1.02 -17.76
N THR A 65 2.06 -1.88 -16.92
CA THR A 65 1.34 -2.87 -16.13
C THR A 65 0.92 -2.24 -14.82
N THR A 66 -0.37 -2.31 -14.53
CA THR A 66 -0.94 -1.88 -13.24
C THR A 66 -1.81 -2.98 -12.68
N GLY A 67 -1.91 -3.07 -11.36
CA GLY A 67 -2.82 -4.00 -10.72
C GLY A 67 -3.16 -3.55 -9.31
N CYS A 68 -4.25 -4.09 -8.76
CA CYS A 68 -4.67 -3.83 -7.39
C CYS A 68 -5.49 -4.98 -6.83
N ASP A 69 -5.54 -5.05 -5.50
CA ASP A 69 -6.31 -6.02 -4.73
C ASP A 69 -6.93 -5.33 -3.50
N ASP A 70 -8.19 -5.63 -3.24
CA ASP A 70 -8.95 -5.07 -2.13
C ASP A 70 -8.57 -5.62 -0.75
N GLY A 71 -7.87 -6.76 -0.68
CA GLY A 71 -7.49 -7.37 0.59
C GLY A 71 -8.68 -7.73 1.48
N GLY A 72 -9.85 -8.00 0.89
CA GLY A 72 -11.12 -8.20 1.58
C GLY A 72 -11.82 -6.92 2.06
N GLU A 73 -11.29 -5.73 1.75
CA GLU A 73 -11.94 -4.44 1.99
C GLU A 73 -12.43 -3.84 0.66
N SER A 74 -13.65 -4.21 0.23
CA SER A 74 -14.17 -3.90 -1.11
C SER A 74 -14.03 -2.44 -1.53
N GLY A 75 -13.36 -2.19 -2.66
CA GLY A 75 -13.07 -0.89 -3.26
C GLY A 75 -11.76 -0.23 -2.78
N ALA A 76 -11.00 -0.86 -1.89
CA ALA A 76 -9.72 -0.34 -1.41
C ALA A 76 -8.63 -0.37 -2.48
N GLY A 77 -8.54 -1.46 -3.26
CA GLY A 77 -7.59 -1.66 -4.34
C GLY A 77 -7.75 -0.60 -5.42
N ASP A 78 -8.96 -0.40 -5.93
CA ASP A 78 -9.26 0.65 -6.92
C ASP A 78 -8.89 2.05 -6.44
N ARG A 79 -9.17 2.34 -5.16
CA ARG A 79 -8.80 3.61 -4.53
C ARG A 79 -7.29 3.81 -4.48
N LEU A 80 -6.52 2.79 -4.14
CA LEU A 80 -5.06 2.83 -4.15
C LEU A 80 -4.51 2.93 -5.58
N GLY A 81 -5.06 2.18 -6.53
CA GLY A 81 -4.67 2.25 -7.94
C GLY A 81 -4.91 3.64 -8.52
N ASN A 82 -6.05 4.27 -8.21
CA ASN A 82 -6.32 5.64 -8.63
C ASN A 82 -5.36 6.66 -7.99
N LEU A 83 -4.98 6.44 -6.73
CA LEU A 83 -3.97 7.27 -6.06
C LEU A 83 -2.62 7.23 -6.80
N LEU A 84 -2.15 6.02 -7.16
CA LEU A 84 -0.88 5.83 -7.88
C LEU A 84 -0.90 6.49 -9.26
N ARG A 85 -1.95 6.26 -10.05
CA ARG A 85 -2.09 6.86 -11.39
C ARG A 85 -2.01 8.39 -11.38
N LEU A 86 -2.65 9.02 -10.38
CA LEU A 86 -2.68 10.48 -10.29
C LEU A 86 -1.38 11.05 -9.73
N SER A 87 -0.82 10.41 -8.69
CA SER A 87 0.22 11.01 -7.85
C SER A 87 1.63 10.58 -8.21
N CYS A 88 1.79 9.41 -8.83
CA CYS A 88 3.10 8.77 -9.05
C CYS A 88 3.31 8.32 -10.51
N PRO A 89 2.79 8.99 -11.56
CA PRO A 89 2.93 8.44 -12.90
C PRO A 89 4.39 8.25 -13.27
N ASP A 90 4.63 7.26 -14.12
CA ASP A 90 5.95 6.88 -14.62
C ASP A 90 6.92 6.37 -13.53
N VAL A 91 6.43 6.16 -12.29
CA VAL A 91 7.19 5.56 -11.20
C VAL A 91 6.75 4.10 -10.99
N ALA A 92 7.67 3.16 -11.17
CA ALA A 92 7.45 1.75 -10.84
C ALA A 92 7.40 1.56 -9.32
N VAL A 93 6.20 1.40 -8.76
CA VAL A 93 5.98 1.40 -7.30
C VAL A 93 4.80 0.51 -6.92
N VAL A 94 4.91 -0.11 -5.75
CA VAL A 94 3.80 -0.78 -5.05
C VAL A 94 3.53 -0.07 -3.73
N VAL A 95 2.26 0.09 -3.38
CA VAL A 95 1.82 0.50 -2.05
C VAL A 95 0.89 -0.57 -1.48
N VAL A 96 1.17 -0.97 -0.24
CA VAL A 96 0.39 -1.94 0.53
C VAL A 96 -0.13 -1.23 1.76
N VAL A 97 -1.44 -1.28 1.99
CA VAL A 97 -2.06 -0.81 3.23
C VAL A 97 -2.54 -2.02 4.01
N LEU A 98 -2.18 -2.08 5.28
CA LEU A 98 -2.71 -3.05 6.22
C LEU A 98 -3.74 -2.37 7.10
N ARG A 99 -4.78 -3.13 7.43
CA ARG A 99 -5.77 -2.75 8.44
C ARG A 99 -5.91 -3.84 9.49
N TRP A 100 -5.97 -3.43 10.75
CA TRP A 100 -6.46 -4.26 11.85
C TRP A 100 -7.86 -3.81 12.21
N TYR A 101 -8.84 -4.71 12.11
CA TYR A 101 -10.23 -4.40 12.46
C TYR A 101 -10.38 -4.22 13.98
N GLY A 102 -10.92 -3.07 14.39
CA GLY A 102 -11.10 -2.71 15.80
C GLY A 102 -12.42 -3.18 16.43
N GLY A 103 -13.22 -3.97 15.71
CA GLY A 103 -14.55 -4.41 16.17
C GLY A 103 -15.71 -3.51 15.73
N VAL A 104 -15.45 -2.33 15.15
CA VAL A 104 -16.48 -1.37 14.72
C VAL A 104 -16.36 -1.03 13.23
N LYS A 105 -17.49 -1.10 12.50
CA LYS A 105 -17.56 -0.67 11.10
C LYS A 105 -17.32 0.84 10.99
N LEU A 106 -16.28 1.23 10.26
CA LEU A 106 -15.89 2.63 10.09
C LEU A 106 -16.71 3.37 9.02
N GLY A 107 -17.48 2.66 8.18
CA GLY A 107 -18.18 3.28 7.05
C GLY A 107 -17.19 4.02 6.16
N GLY A 108 -17.51 5.25 5.78
CA GLY A 108 -16.65 6.08 4.92
C GLY A 108 -15.33 6.53 5.54
N ASP A 109 -15.19 6.53 6.88
CA ASP A 109 -13.98 7.02 7.55
C ASP A 109 -12.74 6.15 7.24
N ARG A 110 -12.94 4.87 6.93
CA ARG A 110 -11.84 3.98 6.50
C ARG A 110 -11.13 4.50 5.26
N TRP A 111 -11.87 5.13 4.34
CA TRP A 111 -11.31 5.64 3.10
C TRP A 111 -10.35 6.80 3.32
N LYS A 112 -10.64 7.65 4.31
CA LYS A 112 -9.73 8.73 4.73
C LYS A 112 -8.45 8.14 5.29
N CYS A 113 -8.57 7.14 6.18
CA CYS A 113 -7.41 6.47 6.79
C CYS A 113 -6.53 5.79 5.74
N ILE A 114 -7.11 4.93 4.89
CA ILE A 114 -6.41 4.21 3.81
C ILE A 114 -5.66 5.20 2.90
N SER A 115 -6.35 6.25 2.46
CA SER A 115 -5.74 7.24 1.56
C SER A 115 -4.63 8.03 2.26
N GLN A 116 -4.80 8.34 3.54
CA GLN A 116 -3.81 9.08 4.34
C GLN A 116 -2.52 8.27 4.49
N VAL A 117 -2.60 7.03 5.00
CA VAL A 117 -1.41 6.21 5.23
C VAL A 117 -0.69 5.88 3.92
N ALA A 118 -1.44 5.58 2.84
CA ALA A 118 -0.84 5.31 1.54
C ALA A 118 -0.07 6.53 0.99
N LYS A 119 -0.70 7.71 1.09
CA LYS A 119 -0.07 8.99 0.68
C LYS A 119 1.20 9.28 1.46
N GLU A 120 1.17 9.05 2.77
CA GLU A 120 2.32 9.28 3.65
C GLU A 120 3.46 8.33 3.32
N ALA A 121 3.21 7.02 3.19
CA ALA A 121 4.26 6.07 2.80
C ALA A 121 4.89 6.44 1.44
N LEU A 122 4.06 6.80 0.46
CA LEU A 122 4.54 7.23 -0.86
C LEU A 122 5.37 8.52 -0.80
N ASP A 123 5.01 9.47 0.07
CA ASP A 123 5.78 10.70 0.30
C ASP A 123 7.13 10.40 0.97
N GLN A 124 7.15 9.54 1.99
CA GLN A 124 8.39 9.13 2.66
C GLN A 124 9.35 8.39 1.72
N GLY A 125 8.81 7.64 0.76
CA GLY A 125 9.59 6.98 -0.30
C GLY A 125 9.98 7.89 -1.46
N GLY A 126 9.53 9.15 -1.48
CA GLY A 126 9.81 10.09 -2.58
C GLY A 126 9.15 9.71 -3.91
N PHE A 127 8.08 8.91 -3.89
CA PHE A 127 7.43 8.39 -5.09
C PHE A 127 6.38 9.33 -5.68
N ARG A 128 5.79 10.21 -4.85
CA ARG A 128 4.78 11.14 -5.35
C ARG A 128 5.44 12.35 -5.99
N ARG A 129 4.82 12.85 -7.05
CA ARG A 129 5.17 14.16 -7.62
C ARG A 129 4.93 15.26 -6.57
N PRO A 130 5.86 16.23 -6.44
CA PRO A 130 5.59 17.44 -5.69
C PRO A 130 4.40 18.18 -6.30
N LYS A 131 3.60 18.83 -5.44
CA LYS A 131 2.48 19.66 -5.87
C LYS A 131 2.95 20.95 -6.51
#